data_AF-A0A6N8UWK3-F1
#
_entry.id   AF-A0A6N8UWK3-F1
#
_cell.length_a   1.000
_cell.length_b   1.000
_cell.length_c   1.000
_cell.angle_alpha   90.00
_cell.angle_beta   90.00
_cell.angle_gamma   90.00
#
_symmetry.space_group_name_H-M   'P 1'
#
loop_
_entity.id
_entity.type
_entity.pdbx_description
1 polymer ?
#
loop_
_entity_poly.entity_id
_entity_poly.type
_entity_poly.pdbx_seq_one_letter_code
_entity_poly.pdbx_strand_id
1 'polypeptide(L)' 'MTDKTDLSRRHFLVAATVTAGGAGMVAAAVPFVASFRPSARAQALGAPVEVDVGKMEPGALVKVEWRGRV' A
#
# COMPACT_ATOMS: atom_id res chain seq x y z
N MET A 1 12.38 50.80 14.32
CA MET A 1 11.61 50.39 13.11
C MET A 1 12.10 49.02 12.62
N THR A 2 12.07 47.97 13.43
CA THR A 2 12.69 46.66 13.05
C THR A 2 11.77 45.47 13.29
N ASP A 3 10.86 45.60 14.26
CA ASP A 3 10.03 44.52 14.79
C ASP A 3 9.14 43.81 13.74
N LYS A 4 8.47 44.58 12.87
CA LYS A 4 7.63 44.00 11.79
C LYS A 4 8.41 43.13 10.81
N THR A 5 9.64 43.51 10.47
CA THR A 5 10.47 42.76 9.51
C THR A 5 10.99 41.46 10.11
N ASP A 6 11.35 41.47 11.39
CA ASP A 6 11.78 40.26 12.10
C ASP A 6 10.63 39.28 12.29
N LEU A 7 9.43 39.77 12.57
CA LEU A 7 8.23 38.95 12.73
C LEU A 7 7.84 38.28 11.40
N SER A 8 7.92 39.01 10.29
CA SER A 8 7.67 38.46 8.94
C SER A 8 8.67 37.37 8.55
N ARG A 9 9.98 37.58 8.81
CA ARG A 9 11.03 36.58 8.56
C ARG A 9 10.82 35.30 9.36
N ARG A 10 10.49 35.42 10.65
CA ARG A 10 10.20 34.27 11.51
C ARG A 10 8.99 33.50 11.03
N HIS A 11 7.91 34.21 10.67
CA HIS A 11 6.71 33.56 10.15
C HIS A 11 7.00 32.79 8.86
N PHE A 12 7.78 33.37 7.94
CA PHE A 12 8.20 32.70 6.72
C PHE A 12 9.02 31.44 7.01
N LEU A 13 10.00 31.51 7.90
CA LEU A 13 10.82 30.34 8.26
C LEU A 13 9.98 29.23 8.91
N VAL A 14 9.05 29.58 9.80
CA VAL A 14 8.13 28.62 10.42
C VAL A 14 7.26 27.97 9.37
N ALA A 15 6.64 28.76 8.49
CA ALA A 15 5.78 28.25 7.43
C ALA A 15 6.55 27.31 6.50
N ALA A 16 7.72 27.74 6.01
CA ALA A 16 8.57 26.93 5.14
C ALA A 16 8.99 25.60 5.81
N THR A 17 9.39 25.65 7.08
CA THR A 17 9.81 24.46 7.83
C THR A 17 8.66 23.48 8.03
N VAL A 18 7.49 23.98 8.43
CA VAL A 18 6.31 23.14 8.65
C VAL A 18 5.82 22.53 7.33
N THR A 19 5.81 23.29 6.24
CA THR A 19 5.41 22.78 4.93
C THR A 19 6.38 21.71 4.43
N ALA A 20 7.69 21.96 4.50
CA ALA A 20 8.71 20.99 4.08
C ALA A 20 8.67 19.72 4.94
N GLY A 21 8.58 19.87 6.27
CA GLY A 21 8.47 18.75 7.19
C GLY A 21 7.19 17.93 6.97
N GLY A 22 6.05 18.61 6.78
CA GLY A 22 4.78 17.96 6.48
C GLY A 22 4.79 17.18 5.16
N ALA A 23 5.35 17.76 4.10
CA ALA A 23 5.52 17.07 2.82
C ALA A 23 6.41 15.82 2.97
N GLY A 24 7.52 15.93 3.68
CA GLY A 24 8.40 14.79 3.98
C GLY A 24 7.70 13.69 4.77
N MET A 25 6.89 14.06 5.78
CA MET A 25 6.13 13.11 6.58
C MET A 25 5.11 12.34 5.73
N VAL A 26 4.36 13.02 4.86
CA VAL A 26 3.40 12.36 3.95
C VAL A 26 4.14 11.45 2.96
N ALA A 27 5.25 11.92 2.39
CA ALA A 27 6.05 11.15 1.45
C ALA A 27 6.61 9.85 2.05
N ALA A 28 6.92 9.83 3.35
CA ALA A 28 7.35 8.62 4.06
C ALA A 28 6.17 7.74 4.52
N ALA A 29 5.07 8.34 4.98
CA ALA A 29 3.92 7.61 5.50
C ALA A 29 3.16 6.83 4.41
N VAL A 30 3.03 7.39 3.20
CA VAL A 30 2.32 6.76 2.08
C VAL A 30 2.90 5.38 1.71
N PRO A 31 4.20 5.22 1.38
CA PRO A 31 4.78 3.92 1.07
C PRO A 31 4.80 2.97 2.27
N PHE A 32 4.93 3.50 3.49
CA PHE A 32 4.84 2.70 4.71
C PHE A 32 3.48 2.01 4.84
N VAL A 33 2.37 2.75 4.70
CA VAL A 33 1.02 2.17 4.72
C VAL A 33 0.78 1.27 3.51
N ALA A 34 1.28 1.66 2.33
CA ALA A 34 1.15 0.83 1.13
C ALA A 34 1.85 -0.53 1.26
N SER A 35 2.86 -0.66 2.14
CA SER A 35 3.53 -1.93 2.40
C SER A 35 2.64 -3.00 3.03
N PHE A 36 1.51 -2.63 3.65
CA PHE A 36 0.53 -3.58 4.18
C PHE A 36 -0.36 -4.21 3.10
N ARG A 37 -0.28 -3.74 1.85
CA ARG A 37 -1.03 -4.34 0.74
C ARG A 37 -0.48 -5.73 0.40
N PRO A 38 -1.31 -6.64 -0.15
CA PRO A 38 -0.85 -7.95 -0.57
C PRO A 38 0.29 -7.82 -1.57
N SER A 39 1.36 -8.59 -1.37
CA SER A 39 2.52 -8.61 -2.26
C SER A 39 2.13 -9.04 -3.68
N ALA A 40 2.92 -8.68 -4.69
CA ALA A 40 2.69 -9.10 -6.07
C ALA A 40 2.56 -10.62 -6.21
N ARG A 41 3.30 -11.39 -5.40
CA ARG A 41 3.19 -12.85 -5.32
C ARG A 41 1.81 -13.29 -4.78
N ALA A 42 1.32 -12.64 -3.72
CA ALA A 42 0.00 -12.94 -3.17
C ALA A 42 -1.14 -12.59 -4.14
N GLN A 43 -0.99 -11.52 -4.93
CA GLN A 43 -1.95 -11.16 -5.99
C GLN A 43 -1.90 -12.15 -7.15
N ALA A 44 -0.71 -12.58 -7.58
CA ALA A 44 -0.53 -13.57 -8.64
C ALA A 44 -1.08 -14.95 -8.26
N LEU A 45 -0.96 -15.36 -6.99
CA LEU A 45 -1.57 -16.59 -6.46
C LEU A 45 -3.10 -16.55 -6.43
N GLY A 46 -3.72 -15.39 -6.67
CA GLY A 46 -5.17 -15.27 -6.85
C GLY A 46 -5.66 -15.56 -8.26
N ALA A 47 -4.76 -15.85 -9.20
CA ALA A 47 -5.12 -16.21 -10.57
C ALA A 47 -6.03 -17.45 -10.63
N PRO A 48 -6.86 -17.59 -11.69
CA PRO A 48 -7.65 -18.79 -11.89
C PRO A 48 -6.74 -20.03 -12.01
N VAL A 49 -7.11 -21.10 -11.31
CA VAL A 49 -6.45 -22.41 -11.39
C VAL A 49 -7.24 -23.26 -12.38
N GLU A 50 -6.58 -23.71 -13.45
CA GLU A 50 -7.17 -24.65 -14.42
C GLU A 50 -7.10 -26.07 -13.86
N VAL A 51 -8.23 -26.78 -13.91
CA VAL A 51 -8.36 -28.13 -13.35
C VAL A 51 -8.99 -29.02 -14.41
N ASP A 52 -8.26 -30.05 -14.84
CA ASP A 52 -8.75 -31.05 -15.79
C ASP A 52 -9.68 -32.04 -15.08
N VAL A 53 -10.97 -32.03 -15.46
CA VAL A 53 -12.02 -32.91 -14.96
C VAL A 53 -12.26 -34.14 -15.84
N GLY A 54 -11.56 -34.28 -16.97
CA GLY A 54 -11.79 -35.35 -17.95
C GLY A 54 -11.47 -36.76 -17.47
N LYS A 55 -10.73 -36.89 -16.36
CA LYS A 55 -10.31 -38.17 -15.77
C LYS A 55 -11.07 -38.53 -14.48
N MET A 56 -12.12 -37.78 -14.12
CA MET A 56 -12.89 -38.04 -12.90
C MET A 56 -13.94 -39.12 -13.11
N GLU A 57 -13.94 -40.11 -12.21
CA GLU A 57 -14.96 -41.15 -12.18
C GLU A 57 -16.29 -40.62 -11.59
N PRO A 58 -17.45 -41.19 -11.98
CA PRO A 58 -18.74 -40.83 -11.40
C PRO A 58 -18.75 -41.04 -9.88
N GLY A 59 -19.04 -39.98 -9.13
CA GLY A 59 -19.04 -39.99 -7.66
C GLY A 59 -17.70 -39.59 -7.02
N ALA A 60 -16.66 -39.33 -7.81
CA ALA A 60 -15.40 -38.79 -7.30
C ALA A 60 -15.54 -37.31 -6.92
N LEU A 61 -14.92 -36.92 -5.79
CA LEU A 61 -14.88 -35.54 -5.32
C LEU A 61 -13.43 -35.05 -5.36
N VAL A 62 -13.19 -33.96 -6.08
CA VAL A 62 -11.88 -33.32 -6.17
C VAL A 62 -11.93 -31.96 -5.51
N LYS A 63 -11.04 -31.76 -4.52
CA LYS A 63 -10.83 -30.49 -3.85
C LYS A 63 -9.59 -29.83 -4.41
N VAL A 64 -9.70 -28.57 -4.77
CA VAL A 64 -8.62 -27.80 -5.39
C VAL A 64 -8.33 -26.62 -4.50
N GLU A 65 -7.07 -26.46 -4.14
CA GLU A 65 -6.65 -25.33 -3.33
C GLU A 65 -6.66 -24.05 -4.18
N TRP A 66 -7.48 -23.07 -3.79
CA TRP A 66 -7.55 -21.77 -4.43
C TRP A 66 -7.55 -20.66 -3.37
N ARG A 67 -6.66 -19.68 -3.53
CA ARG A 67 -6.49 -18.56 -2.59
C ARG A 67 -6.32 -19.00 -1.11
N GLY A 68 -5.62 -20.13 -0.89
CA GLY A 68 -5.37 -20.69 0.45
C GLY A 68 -6.59 -21.35 1.09
N ARG A 69 -7.62 -21.69 0.29
CA ARG A 69 -8.80 -22.43 0.73
C ARG A 69 -8.94 -23.71 -0.09
N VAL A 70 -9.28 -24.81 0.58
CA VAL A 70 -9.56 -26.14 0.01
C VAL A 70 -11.06 -26.44 0.11
#